data_AF-A0A7Y0JKI0-F1
#
_entry.id   AF-A0A7Y0JKI0-F1
#
_cell.length_a   1.000
_cell.length_b   1.000
_cell.length_c   1.000
_cell.angle_alpha   90.00
_cell.angle_beta   90.00
_cell.angle_gamma   90.00
#
_symmetry.space_group_name_H-M   'P 1'
#
loop_
_entity.id
_entity.type
_entity.pdbx_description
1 polymer ?
#
loop_
_entity_poly.entity_id
_entity_poly.type
_entity_poly.pdbx_seq_one_letter_code
_entity_poly.pdbx_strand_id
1 'polypeptide(L)'
;MAYRVEYNGEDYELATLDAALQAARQAIADDIRRLDGWTVDHDDTINDWFVQAVLDGRRVGPTAVVYGPDPVAGGPVPRTRAAVYEEWERRVIFVGDTPAEAFALAADWLERRPGIEAIGDVGWHHTADGHQLRLYYRG
;
A
#
# COMPACT_ATOMS: atom_id res chain seq x y z
N MET A 1 -4.72 0.63 -28.89
CA MET A 1 -3.94 0.89 -27.66
C MET A 1 -4.72 0.26 -26.53
N ALA A 2 -4.16 -0.76 -25.88
CA ALA A 2 -4.84 -1.53 -24.85
C ALA A 2 -3.98 -1.56 -23.59
N TYR A 3 -4.63 -1.54 -22.45
CA TYR A 3 -4.06 -1.76 -21.13
C TYR A 3 -4.19 -3.24 -20.81
N ARG A 4 -3.17 -3.84 -20.19
CA ARG A 4 -3.22 -5.25 -19.76
C ARG A 4 -3.26 -5.30 -18.25
N VAL A 5 -4.17 -6.08 -17.66
CA VAL A 5 -4.24 -6.33 -16.22
C VAL A 5 -3.70 -7.72 -15.94
N GLU A 6 -2.71 -7.84 -15.06
CA GLU A 6 -2.21 -9.12 -14.51
C GLU A 6 -2.58 -9.22 -13.02
N TYR A 7 -3.21 -10.33 -12.63
CA TYR A 7 -3.47 -10.66 -11.23
C TYR A 7 -3.49 -12.18 -11.03
N ASN A 8 -2.73 -12.69 -10.05
CA ASN A 8 -2.64 -14.13 -9.74
C ASN A 8 -2.34 -15.05 -10.95
N GLY A 9 -1.67 -14.53 -11.99
CA GLY A 9 -1.33 -15.27 -13.21
C GLY A 9 -2.43 -15.29 -14.28
N GLU A 10 -3.50 -14.52 -14.08
CA GLU A 10 -4.53 -14.25 -15.09
C GLU A 10 -4.30 -12.88 -15.72
N ASP A 11 -4.46 -12.80 -17.05
CA ASP A 11 -4.22 -11.60 -17.86
C ASP A 11 -5.46 -11.21 -18.67
N TYR A 12 -5.78 -9.92 -18.69
CA TYR A 12 -6.92 -9.36 -19.43
C TYR A 12 -6.54 -8.06 -20.15
N GLU A 13 -6.95 -7.90 -21.41
CA GLU A 13 -6.73 -6.66 -22.18
C GLU A 13 -7.98 -5.78 -22.22
N LEU A 14 -7.81 -4.49 -21.97
CA LEU A 14 -8.89 -3.51 -21.90
C LEU A 14 -8.53 -2.23 -22.64
N ALA A 15 -9.55 -1.61 -23.25
CA ALA A 15 -9.35 -0.48 -24.15
C ALA A 15 -8.99 0.84 -23.44
N THR A 16 -9.28 0.95 -22.13
CA THR A 16 -9.08 2.19 -21.35
C THR A 16 -8.46 1.90 -19.99
N LEU A 17 -7.73 2.89 -19.46
CA LEU A 17 -7.13 2.82 -18.13
C LEU A 17 -8.18 2.63 -17.04
N ASP A 18 -9.27 3.39 -17.10
CA ASP A 18 -10.36 3.31 -16.11
C ASP A 18 -10.97 1.90 -16.05
N ALA A 19 -11.21 1.29 -17.23
CA ALA A 19 -11.71 -0.08 -17.29
C ALA A 19 -10.69 -1.07 -16.70
N ALA A 20 -9.40 -0.87 -16.98
CA ALA A 20 -8.33 -1.71 -16.47
C ALA A 20 -8.16 -1.62 -14.94
N LEU A 21 -8.19 -0.41 -14.38
CA LEU A 21 -8.16 -0.19 -12.93
C LEU A 21 -9.41 -0.76 -12.25
N GLN A 22 -10.59 -0.64 -12.88
CA GLN A 22 -11.82 -1.24 -12.37
C GLN A 22 -11.74 -2.78 -12.38
N ALA A 23 -11.25 -3.37 -13.46
CA ALA A 23 -11.09 -4.82 -13.55
C ALA A 23 -10.09 -5.36 -12.52
N ALA A 24 -8.97 -4.68 -12.32
CA ALA A 24 -7.98 -5.02 -11.29
C ALA A 24 -8.60 -5.00 -9.88
N ARG A 25 -9.38 -3.97 -9.54
CA ARG A 25 -10.08 -3.89 -8.25
C ARG A 25 -11.11 -4.99 -8.08
N GLN A 26 -11.86 -5.32 -9.13
CA GLN A 26 -12.85 -6.39 -9.08
C GLN A 26 -12.19 -7.75 -8.86
N ALA A 27 -11.11 -8.06 -9.59
CA ALA A 27 -10.35 -9.30 -9.42
C ALA A 27 -9.82 -9.45 -7.98
N ILE A 28 -9.30 -8.37 -7.39
CA ILE A 28 -8.87 -8.34 -6.00
C ILE A 28 -10.06 -8.53 -5.04
N ALA A 29 -11.21 -7.90 -5.30
CA ALA A 29 -12.41 -8.01 -4.47
C ALA A 29 -12.97 -9.44 -4.42
N ASP A 30 -12.92 -10.13 -5.56
CA ASP A 30 -13.42 -11.50 -5.69
C ASP A 30 -12.53 -12.50 -4.91
N ASP A 31 -11.22 -12.23 -4.82
CA ASP A 31 -10.27 -13.02 -4.01
C ASP A 31 -10.35 -12.65 -2.51
N ILE A 32 -10.37 -11.35 -2.21
CA ILE A 32 -10.33 -10.80 -0.85
C ILE A 32 -11.72 -10.30 -0.45
N ARG A 33 -12.50 -11.19 0.18
CA ARG A 33 -13.92 -10.96 0.53
C ARG A 33 -14.22 -9.75 1.44
N ARG A 34 -13.22 -9.18 2.12
CA ARG A 34 -13.39 -8.01 2.98
C ARG A 34 -12.21 -7.06 2.82
N LEU A 35 -12.51 -5.83 2.48
CA LEU A 35 -11.58 -4.74 2.24
C LEU A 35 -12.27 -3.41 2.58
N ASP A 36 -11.47 -2.42 2.98
CA ASP A 36 -11.92 -1.06 3.26
C ASP A 36 -11.66 -0.12 2.08
N GLY A 37 -10.77 -0.51 1.16
CA GLY A 37 -10.44 0.27 -0.02
C GLY A 37 -9.26 -0.29 -0.82
N TRP A 38 -8.62 0.58 -1.60
CA TRP A 38 -7.53 0.22 -2.51
C TRP A 38 -6.50 1.34 -2.57
N THR A 39 -5.23 0.98 -2.80
CA THR A 39 -4.19 1.90 -3.25
C THR A 39 -3.90 1.68 -4.72
N VAL A 40 -3.58 2.77 -5.44
CA VAL A 40 -3.11 2.73 -6.82
C VAL A 40 -1.84 3.57 -6.90
N ASP A 41 -0.72 2.93 -7.20
CA ASP A 41 0.57 3.60 -7.40
C ASP A 41 0.90 3.59 -8.90
N HIS A 42 1.34 4.72 -9.47
CA HIS A 42 1.73 4.82 -10.89
C HIS A 42 3.25 4.98 -11.00
N ASP A 43 3.89 4.20 -11.86
CA ASP A 43 5.28 4.37 -12.24
C ASP A 43 5.37 4.95 -13.66
N ASP A 44 5.60 6.26 -13.76
CA ASP A 44 5.74 6.98 -15.03
C ASP A 44 6.92 6.49 -15.90
N THR A 45 7.90 5.78 -15.30
CA THR A 45 9.10 5.31 -16.00
C THR A 45 8.80 4.12 -16.90
N ILE A 46 7.94 3.23 -16.42
CA ILE A 46 7.50 2.01 -17.12
C ILE A 46 6.06 2.11 -17.63
N ASN A 47 5.35 3.17 -17.26
CA ASN A 47 3.97 3.44 -17.62
C ASN A 47 3.00 2.35 -17.10
N ASP A 48 3.19 1.91 -15.86
CA ASP A 48 2.40 0.86 -15.22
C ASP A 48 1.76 1.35 -13.91
N TRP A 49 0.60 0.77 -13.56
CA TRP A 49 -0.13 1.02 -12.32
C TRP A 49 -0.19 -0.23 -11.44
N PHE A 50 0.05 -0.06 -10.15
CA PHE A 50 0.03 -1.13 -9.15
C PHE A 50 -1.17 -0.95 -8.23
N VAL A 51 -2.08 -1.92 -8.23
CA VAL A 51 -3.33 -1.88 -7.44
C VAL A 51 -3.24 -2.89 -6.30
N GLN A 52 -3.54 -2.46 -5.07
CA GLN A 52 -3.55 -3.32 -3.89
C GLN A 52 -4.79 -3.07 -3.03
N ALA A 53 -5.32 -4.13 -2.41
CA ALA A 53 -6.38 -4.01 -1.41
C ALA A 53 -5.85 -3.40 -0.10
N VAL A 54 -6.72 -2.66 0.58
CA VAL A 54 -6.48 -2.12 1.91
C VAL A 54 -7.50 -2.68 2.89
N LEU A 55 -7.02 -3.18 4.03
CA LEU A 55 -7.84 -3.59 5.17
C LEU A 55 -7.19 -3.06 6.46
N ASP A 56 -7.98 -2.38 7.29
CA ASP A 56 -7.54 -1.70 8.51
C ASP A 56 -6.30 -0.81 8.27
N GLY A 57 -6.32 -0.07 7.15
CA GLY A 57 -5.23 0.82 6.73
C GLY A 57 -3.93 0.12 6.30
N ARG A 58 -3.95 -1.20 6.09
CA ARG A 58 -2.78 -1.97 5.62
C ARG A 58 -3.03 -2.55 4.24
N ARG A 59 -2.00 -2.54 3.38
CA ARG A 59 -1.98 -3.27 2.11
C ARG A 59 -2.08 -4.77 2.41
N VAL A 60 -2.99 -5.47 1.75
CA VAL A 60 -3.24 -6.92 1.95
C VAL A 60 -3.33 -7.66 0.62
N GLY A 61 -2.86 -8.91 0.64
CA GLY A 61 -2.97 -9.82 -0.50
C GLY A 61 -2.03 -9.49 -1.67
N PRO A 62 -2.29 -10.11 -2.84
CA PRO A 62 -1.49 -9.90 -4.04
C PRO A 62 -1.73 -8.50 -4.66
N THR A 63 -0.73 -8.01 -5.40
CA THR A 63 -0.83 -6.79 -6.21
C THR A 63 -1.33 -7.12 -7.60
N ALA A 64 -2.36 -6.42 -8.07
CA ALA A 64 -2.69 -6.43 -9.50
C ALA A 64 -1.85 -5.37 -10.23
N VAL A 65 -1.31 -5.73 -11.39
CA VAL A 65 -0.51 -4.83 -12.22
C VAL A 65 -1.33 -4.47 -13.44
N VAL A 66 -1.48 -3.17 -13.73
CA VAL A 66 -2.07 -2.66 -14.97
C VAL A 66 -0.94 -2.10 -15.81
N TYR A 67 -0.64 -2.77 -16.91
CA TYR A 67 0.34 -2.34 -17.89
C TYR A 67 -0.25 -1.30 -18.82
N GLY A 68 0.45 -0.18 -18.99
CA GLY A 68 0.09 0.82 -19.98
C GLY A 68 0.30 0.32 -21.41
N PRO A 69 -0.37 0.94 -22.39
CA PRO A 69 -0.08 0.71 -23.79
C PRO A 69 1.37 1.12 -24.09
N ASP A 70 2.21 0.13 -24.33
CA ASP A 70 3.66 0.25 -24.51
C ASP A 70 4.06 1.16 -25.70
N PRO A 71 5.14 1.95 -25.59
CA PRO A 71 5.93 2.39 -26.75
C PRO A 71 6.88 1.28 -27.26
N VAL A 72 7.24 0.27 -26.46
CA VAL A 72 8.20 -0.79 -26.84
C VAL A 72 7.77 -2.16 -26.29
N ALA A 73 6.71 -2.69 -26.90
CA ALA A 73 6.36 -4.11 -27.01
C ALA A 73 6.87 -5.06 -25.89
N GLY A 74 6.02 -5.29 -24.90
CA GLY A 74 5.42 -6.61 -24.67
C GLY A 74 6.43 -7.76 -24.56
N GLY A 75 7.27 -7.71 -23.53
CA GLY A 75 8.04 -8.86 -23.07
C GLY A 75 7.66 -9.22 -21.63
N PRO A 76 7.76 -10.49 -21.22
CA PRO A 76 7.59 -10.86 -19.82
C PRO A 76 8.67 -10.14 -19.00
N VAL A 77 8.27 -9.16 -18.19
CA VAL A 77 9.20 -8.49 -17.28
C VAL A 77 9.66 -9.56 -16.28
N PRO A 78 10.98 -9.74 -16.08
CA PRO A 78 11.47 -10.68 -15.09
C PRO A 78 10.88 -10.32 -13.72
N ARG A 79 10.26 -11.31 -13.07
CA ARG A 79 9.98 -11.25 -11.64
C ARG A 79 11.28 -10.81 -10.95
N THR A 80 11.22 -9.67 -10.27
CA THR A 80 12.32 -8.92 -9.65
C THR A 80 12.99 -7.84 -10.53
N ARG A 81 12.56 -6.60 -10.34
CA ARG A 81 13.51 -5.51 -10.10
C ARG A 81 12.95 -4.64 -8.98
N ALA A 82 13.63 -4.69 -7.84
CA ALA A 82 13.28 -3.91 -6.66
C ALA A 82 13.16 -2.43 -7.03
N ALA A 83 11.96 -1.87 -6.84
CA ALA A 83 11.79 -0.44 -6.71
C ALA A 83 11.98 -0.09 -5.23
N VAL A 84 12.82 0.92 -4.98
CA VAL A 84 12.99 1.51 -3.65
C VAL A 84 11.77 2.39 -3.42
N TYR A 85 10.89 1.96 -2.53
CA TYR A 85 9.87 2.82 -1.92
C TYR A 85 10.49 3.37 -0.64
N GLU A 86 10.38 4.68 -0.38
CA GLU A 86 11.04 5.30 0.77
C GLU A 86 10.71 4.54 2.07
N GLU A 87 11.75 3.88 2.59
CA GLU A 87 11.71 3.09 3.81
C GLU A 87 11.56 4.02 5.01
N TRP A 88 10.36 4.03 5.59
CA TRP A 88 10.26 4.27 7.02
C TRP A 88 10.79 3.02 7.73
N GLU A 89 12.12 2.94 7.87
CA GLU A 89 12.82 1.75 8.36
C GLU A 89 12.37 1.28 9.76
N ARG A 90 11.71 2.16 10.53
CA ARG A 90 11.34 1.88 11.91
C ARG A 90 9.89 2.22 12.20
N ARG A 91 9.20 1.23 12.75
CA ARG A 91 7.81 1.30 13.22
C ARG A 91 7.78 1.04 14.72
N VAL A 92 7.08 1.89 15.46
CA VAL A 92 6.74 1.67 16.87
C VAL A 92 5.22 1.65 17.05
N ILE A 93 4.75 0.80 17.95
CA ILE A 93 3.33 0.65 18.28
C ILE A 93 3.15 0.99 19.76
N PHE A 94 2.20 1.88 20.05
CA PHE A 94 1.78 2.24 21.39
C PHE A 94 0.38 1.70 21.61
N VAL A 95 0.16 1.08 22.76
CA VAL A 95 -1.15 0.53 23.15
C VAL A 95 -1.54 1.16 24.47
N GLY A 96 -2.73 1.76 24.51
CA GLY A 96 -3.31 2.34 25.72
C GLY A 96 -4.77 1.91 25.89
N ASP A 97 -5.28 2.00 27.11
CA ASP A 97 -6.68 1.68 27.43
C ASP A 97 -7.63 2.77 26.88
N THR A 98 -7.09 3.96 26.60
CA THR A 98 -7.78 5.04 25.88
C THR A 98 -6.96 5.57 24.70
N PRO A 99 -7.57 6.25 23.72
CA PRO A 99 -6.82 6.93 22.66
C PRO A 99 -5.84 7.96 23.23
N ALA A 100 -6.26 8.72 24.25
CA ALA A 100 -5.44 9.75 24.88
C ALA A 100 -4.16 9.17 25.48
N GLU A 101 -4.23 7.99 26.11
CA GLU A 101 -3.06 7.30 26.63
C GLU A 101 -2.10 6.85 25.53
N ALA A 102 -2.61 6.27 24.44
CA ALA A 102 -1.77 5.84 23.31
C ALA A 102 -1.02 7.03 22.67
N PHE A 103 -1.69 8.19 22.55
CA PHE A 103 -1.06 9.43 22.08
C PHE A 103 -0.06 10.02 23.08
N ALA A 104 -0.35 9.98 24.38
CA ALA A 104 0.57 10.43 25.41
C ALA A 104 1.86 9.60 25.44
N LEU A 105 1.76 8.27 25.30
CA LEU A 105 2.91 7.36 25.18
C LEU A 105 3.76 7.67 23.96
N ALA A 106 3.12 7.97 22.81
CA ALA A 106 3.82 8.38 21.60
C ALA A 106 4.56 9.71 21.76
N ALA A 107 3.91 10.71 22.37
CA ALA A 107 4.51 12.04 22.59
C ALA A 107 5.77 11.94 23.48
N ASP A 108 5.67 11.28 24.62
CA ASP A 108 6.80 11.07 25.54
C ASP A 108 7.92 10.22 24.90
N TRP A 109 7.57 9.27 24.02
CA TRP A 109 8.57 8.49 23.29
C TRP A 109 9.33 9.32 22.24
N LEU A 110 8.66 10.28 21.59
CA LEU A 110 9.25 11.21 20.62
C LEU A 110 10.15 12.24 21.30
N GLU A 111 9.72 12.83 22.42
CA GLU A 111 10.50 13.81 23.18
C GLU A 111 11.86 13.27 23.63
N ARG A 112 11.92 11.97 23.94
CA ARG A 112 13.15 11.28 24.35
C ARG A 112 14.09 10.93 23.18
N ARG A 113 13.72 11.24 21.93
CA ARG A 113 14.46 10.86 20.71
C ARG A 113 14.67 12.05 19.76
N PRO A 114 15.57 12.98 20.12
CA PRO A 114 15.89 14.12 19.26
C PRO A 114 16.61 13.72 17.96
N GLY A 115 17.10 12.48 17.84
CA GLY A 115 17.74 11.95 16.64
C GLY A 115 16.77 11.54 15.53
N ILE A 116 15.45 11.56 15.78
CA ILE A 116 14.46 11.30 14.73
C ILE A 116 14.45 12.47 13.76
N GLU A 117 14.85 12.21 12.53
CA GLU A 117 14.91 13.19 11.44
C GLU A 117 13.54 13.48 10.85
N ALA A 118 12.66 12.47 10.78
CA ALA A 118 11.34 12.60 10.16
C ALA A 118 10.31 11.63 10.73
N ILE A 119 9.04 12.07 10.77
CA ILE A 119 7.85 11.26 11.05
C ILE A 119 7.09 11.11 9.73
N GLY A 120 6.74 9.88 9.38
CA GLY A 120 6.10 9.56 8.10
C GLY A 120 4.59 9.48 8.17
N ASP A 121 4.08 8.50 8.91
CA ASP A 121 2.65 8.25 9.04
C ASP A 121 2.27 7.88 10.47
N VAL A 122 1.05 8.23 10.85
CA VAL A 122 0.46 8.00 12.16
C VAL A 122 -0.87 7.28 11.99
N GLY A 123 -0.87 5.97 12.24
CA GLY A 123 -2.05 5.12 12.10
C GLY A 123 -2.71 4.85 13.45
N TRP A 124 -4.03 5.04 13.55
CA TRP A 124 -4.81 4.72 14.75
C TRP A 124 -5.79 3.57 14.50
N HIS A 125 -5.86 2.64 15.44
CA HIS A 125 -6.71 1.45 15.37
C HIS A 125 -7.31 1.12 16.74
N HIS A 126 -8.60 0.77 16.77
CA HIS A 126 -9.20 0.12 17.93
C HIS A 126 -9.07 -1.41 17.78
N THR A 127 -8.53 -2.08 18.78
CA THR A 127 -8.24 -3.52 18.76
C THR A 127 -8.77 -4.22 20.02
N ALA A 128 -8.75 -5.56 20.03
CA ALA A 128 -9.16 -6.34 21.20
C ALA A 128 -8.30 -6.05 22.45
N ASP A 129 -7.06 -5.60 22.25
CA ASP A 129 -6.08 -5.29 23.30
C ASP A 129 -6.06 -3.78 23.67
N GLY A 130 -7.01 -2.99 23.17
CA GLY A 130 -7.12 -1.55 23.42
C GLY A 130 -6.87 -0.67 22.19
N HIS A 131 -6.50 0.58 22.43
CA HIS A 131 -6.26 1.58 21.38
C HIS A 131 -4.80 1.58 20.94
N GLN A 132 -4.56 1.25 19.68
CA GLN A 132 -3.23 1.18 19.09
C GLN A 132 -2.93 2.41 18.25
N LEU A 133 -1.79 3.03 18.53
CA LEU A 133 -1.20 4.09 17.71
C LEU A 133 0.10 3.58 17.09
N ARG A 134 0.24 3.69 15.78
CA ARG A 134 1.45 3.30 15.03
C ARG A 134 2.13 4.55 14.54
N LEU A 135 3.43 4.68 14.81
CA LEU A 135 4.27 5.72 14.25
C LEU A 135 5.32 5.10 13.34
N TYR A 136 5.45 5.67 12.15
CA TYR A 136 6.54 5.41 11.21
C TYR A 136 7.52 6.57 11.25
N TYR A 137 8.81 6.29 11.35
CA TYR A 137 9.82 7.32 11.53
C TYR A 137 11.16 6.95 10.90
N ARG A 138 12.00 7.97 10.66
CA ARG A 138 13.38 7.88 10.21
C ARG A 138 14.29 8.63 11.16
N GLY A 139 15.45 8.06 11.49
CA GLY A 139 16.51 8.70 12.29
C GLY A 139 17.51 7.70 12.84
#